data_AF-A0A1X7UZY3-F1
#
_entry.id   AF-A0A1X7UZY3-F1
#
_cell.length_a   1.000
_cell.length_b   1.000
_cell.length_c   1.000
_cell.angle_alpha   90.00
_cell.angle_beta   90.00
_cell.angle_gamma   90.00
#
_symmetry.space_group_name_H-M   'P 1'
#
loop_
_entity.id
_entity.type
_entity.pdbx_description
1 polymer ?
#
loop_
_entity_poly.entity_id
_entity_poly.type
_entity_poly.pdbx_seq_one_letter_code
_entity_poly.pdbx_strand_id
1 'polypeptide(L)'
;MSVVPTTSEGTFDEVAEERVINEEYKIWKKNTPFLYDLVMTHALEWPSLTVQWLPSIQKPEGKDFTVQKLLLGTHTSSDEQNHVVIANVKLPNEDAQVDASRYDSDRGEYGGFGSVAGKIEIEVKINHEGEVNSWDVRVSNTSKATHVVEAHTAEVNCLAFNPYSEYILATGSADKTVALWDMRNLKMKLHSFESHKDEIFQVQWSPHNETILASSGTDRKLNVWDLSKIGEEQSQEDSEDGPPELLFIHGGHTAKISDFSWNPNQPWVVCSVSEDNILQVWQMAENIYNDEDPDTPAQELEQMSHQQ
;
A
#
# COMPACT_ATOMS: atom_id res chain seq x y z
N MET A 1 22.53 49.84 18.04
CA MET A 1 21.07 49.78 18.17
C MET A 1 20.51 49.71 16.76
N SER A 2 19.82 48.68 16.28
CA SER A 2 19.31 47.45 16.89
C SER A 2 19.59 46.29 15.94
N VAL A 3 20.06 45.16 16.48
CA VAL A 3 19.96 43.87 15.80
C VAL A 3 18.48 43.51 15.83
N VAL A 4 17.87 43.30 14.66
CA VAL A 4 16.53 42.74 14.55
C VAL A 4 16.63 41.29 15.02
N PRO A 5 15.89 40.85 16.06
CA PRO A 5 15.88 39.45 16.41
C PRO A 5 15.09 38.69 15.35
N THR A 6 15.75 37.76 14.67
CA THR A 6 15.08 36.68 13.96
C THR A 6 14.40 35.80 14.99
N THR A 7 13.08 35.87 14.97
CA THR A 7 12.06 35.04 15.62
C THR A 7 12.53 33.69 16.16
N SER A 8 12.53 33.56 17.49
CA SER A 8 12.59 32.30 18.26
C SER A 8 11.21 31.65 18.44
N GLU A 9 10.23 32.01 17.60
CA GLU A 9 8.84 31.52 17.72
C GLU A 9 8.70 30.07 17.23
N GLY A 10 9.44 29.65 16.19
CA GLY A 10 9.37 28.27 15.67
C GLY A 10 9.88 27.21 16.64
N THR A 11 10.90 27.53 17.43
CA THR A 11 11.50 26.57 18.38
C THR A 11 10.69 26.38 19.67
N PHE A 12 9.84 27.35 20.03
CA PHE A 12 9.02 27.24 21.23
C PHE A 12 7.78 26.38 20.97
N ASP A 13 7.22 26.49 19.77
CA ASP A 13 6.05 25.73 19.34
C ASP A 13 6.38 24.25 19.21
N GLU A 14 7.49 23.91 18.54
CA GLU A 14 7.97 22.52 18.40
C GLU A 14 8.20 21.83 19.76
N VAL A 15 8.78 22.53 20.74
CA VAL A 15 9.02 21.98 22.08
C VAL A 15 7.72 21.79 22.85
N ALA A 16 6.75 22.70 22.67
CA ALA A 16 5.44 22.57 23.27
C ALA A 16 4.67 21.38 22.66
N GLU A 17 4.69 21.23 21.34
CA GLU A 17 4.12 20.09 20.63
C GLU A 17 4.77 18.77 21.05
N GLU A 18 6.10 18.68 21.08
CA GLU A 18 6.83 17.48 21.51
C GLU A 18 6.46 17.10 22.95
N ARG A 19 6.25 18.09 23.82
CA ARG A 19 5.80 17.86 25.19
C ARG A 19 4.40 17.27 25.23
N VAL A 20 3.47 17.82 24.45
CA VAL A 20 2.09 17.30 24.35
C VAL A 20 2.11 15.86 23.84
N ILE A 21 2.83 15.59 22.76
CA ILE A 21 3.00 14.24 22.18
C ILE A 21 3.51 13.25 23.24
N ASN A 22 4.55 13.64 23.99
CA ASN A 22 5.13 12.80 25.04
C ASN A 22 4.17 12.56 26.23
N GLU A 23 3.37 13.56 26.61
CA GLU A 23 2.36 13.44 27.67
C GLU A 23 1.23 12.51 27.23
N GLU A 24 0.70 12.68 26.01
CA GLU A 24 -0.32 11.82 25.43
C GLU A 24 0.16 10.38 25.26
N TYR A 25 1.39 10.17 24.76
CA TYR A 25 1.99 8.85 24.61
C TYR A 25 2.09 8.11 25.96
N LYS A 26 2.47 8.80 27.04
CA LYS A 26 2.52 8.20 28.38
C LYS A 26 1.14 7.79 28.89
N ILE A 27 0.11 8.59 28.58
CA ILE A 27 -1.27 8.27 28.94
C ILE A 27 -1.75 7.06 28.13
N TRP A 28 -1.56 7.06 26.81
CA TRP A 28 -1.86 5.93 25.93
C TRP A 28 -1.18 4.65 26.43
N LYS A 29 0.13 4.71 26.73
CA LYS A 29 0.92 3.57 27.22
C LYS A 29 0.34 2.95 28.49
N LYS A 30 -0.11 3.77 29.44
CA LYS A 30 -0.78 3.28 30.68
C LYS A 30 -2.13 2.61 30.41
N ASN A 31 -2.78 3.00 29.32
CA ASN A 31 -4.10 2.49 28.94
C ASN A 31 -4.04 1.26 28.02
N THR A 32 -2.87 0.87 27.51
CA THR A 32 -2.76 -0.24 26.55
C THR A 32 -3.37 -1.56 27.04
N PRO A 33 -3.29 -1.97 28.33
CA PRO A 33 -3.91 -3.22 28.78
C PRO A 33 -5.44 -3.23 28.73
N PHE A 34 -6.08 -2.05 28.60
CA PHE A 34 -7.53 -1.90 28.47
C PHE A 34 -7.97 -1.72 27.02
N LEU A 35 -7.03 -1.39 26.13
CA LEU A 35 -7.31 -1.05 24.74
C LEU A 35 -6.97 -2.18 23.77
N TYR A 36 -6.00 -3.04 24.12
CA TYR A 36 -5.45 -4.03 23.20
C TYR A 36 -5.20 -5.36 23.88
N ASP A 37 -5.49 -6.45 23.17
CA ASP A 37 -5.08 -7.80 23.57
C ASP A 37 -3.58 -8.03 23.30
N LEU A 38 -3.01 -7.35 22.30
CA LEU A 38 -1.59 -7.43 21.93
C LEU A 38 -1.07 -6.09 21.43
N VAL A 39 0.05 -5.63 22.00
CA VAL A 39 0.86 -4.54 21.47
C VAL A 39 2.32 -4.98 21.45
N MET A 40 2.97 -4.83 20.31
CA MET A 40 4.40 -5.08 20.14
C MET A 40 5.07 -3.83 19.61
N THR A 41 6.16 -3.40 20.25
CA THR A 41 6.94 -2.25 19.82
C THR A 41 8.37 -2.68 19.58
N HIS A 42 8.92 -2.29 18.43
CA HIS A 42 10.29 -2.60 18.04
C HIS A 42 10.90 -1.37 17.38
N ALA A 43 12.01 -0.89 17.91
CA ALA A 43 12.78 0.18 17.30
C ALA A 43 13.65 -0.41 16.19
N LEU A 44 13.42 0.03 14.95
CA LEU A 44 14.28 -0.32 13.82
C LEU A 44 15.54 0.56 13.83
N GLU A 45 16.62 0.02 13.27
CA GLU A 45 17.87 0.76 13.06
C GLU A 45 17.68 1.95 12.12
N TRP A 46 16.94 1.73 11.03
CA TRP A 46 16.54 2.74 10.05
C TRP A 46 15.02 2.72 9.87
N PRO A 47 14.38 3.87 9.60
CA PRO A 47 12.94 3.92 9.35
C PRO A 47 12.58 3.09 8.11
N SER A 48 11.37 2.55 8.12
CA SER A 48 10.81 1.79 7.01
C SER A 48 9.65 2.55 6.39
N LEU A 49 9.69 2.76 5.07
CA LEU A 49 8.61 3.41 4.32
C LEU A 49 7.57 2.41 3.79
N THR A 50 7.76 1.11 4.05
CA THR A 50 6.86 0.04 3.63
C THR A 50 6.76 -1.03 4.70
N VAL A 51 5.58 -1.65 4.82
CA VAL A 51 5.35 -2.80 5.68
C VAL A 51 4.32 -3.71 5.03
N GLN A 52 4.64 -5.00 4.91
CA GLN A 52 3.71 -5.98 4.35
C GLN A 52 3.88 -7.33 5.05
N TRP A 53 2.77 -7.93 5.50
CA TRP A 53 2.78 -9.33 5.95
C TRP A 53 2.98 -10.27 4.77
N LEU A 54 3.89 -11.22 4.91
CA LEU A 54 3.99 -12.36 4.01
C LEU A 54 3.01 -13.45 4.48
N PRO A 55 2.40 -14.22 3.56
CA PRO A 55 1.36 -15.19 3.89
C PRO A 55 1.85 -16.40 4.70
N SER A 56 3.16 -16.57 4.87
CA SER A 56 3.73 -17.72 5.57
C SER A 56 3.51 -17.65 7.08
N ILE A 57 2.80 -18.64 7.63
CA ILE A 57 2.62 -18.84 9.07
C ILE A 57 3.23 -20.19 9.44
N GLN A 58 4.21 -20.20 10.35
CA GLN A 58 4.82 -21.41 10.88
C GLN A 58 4.37 -21.62 12.33
N LYS A 59 3.96 -22.85 12.66
CA LYS A 59 3.57 -23.26 14.02
C LYS A 59 4.59 -24.29 14.54
N PRO A 60 5.64 -23.87 15.25
CA PRO A 60 6.63 -24.80 15.78
C PRO A 60 6.00 -25.75 16.81
N GLU A 61 6.33 -27.04 16.74
CA GLU A 61 5.75 -28.05 17.62
C GLU A 61 6.10 -27.80 19.09
N GLY A 62 5.10 -27.88 19.98
CA GLY A 62 5.25 -27.66 21.41
C GLY A 62 5.54 -26.20 21.79
N LYS A 63 5.32 -25.24 20.89
CA LYS A 63 5.42 -23.80 21.17
C LYS A 63 4.05 -23.13 21.21
N ASP A 64 3.94 -22.13 22.07
CA ASP A 64 2.76 -21.29 22.30
C ASP A 64 2.73 -20.04 21.40
N PHE A 65 3.51 -20.04 20.32
CA PHE A 65 3.58 -18.94 19.36
C PHE A 65 3.64 -19.44 17.93
N THR A 66 3.24 -18.57 17.00
CA THR A 66 3.47 -18.70 15.56
C THR A 66 4.64 -17.81 15.14
N VAL A 67 5.36 -18.22 14.10
CA VAL A 67 6.34 -17.37 13.42
C VAL A 67 5.73 -16.92 12.11
N GLN A 68 5.59 -15.61 11.97
CA GLN A 68 5.10 -14.94 10.77
C GLN A 68 6.18 -14.02 10.23
N LYS A 69 6.06 -13.56 8.97
CA LYS A 69 7.10 -12.76 8.32
C LYS A 69 6.55 -11.41 7.88
N LEU A 70 7.34 -10.36 8.11
CA LEU A 70 7.12 -9.01 7.61
C LEU A 70 8.17 -8.68 6.56
N LEU A 71 7.74 -8.07 5.46
CA LEU A 71 8.57 -7.36 4.51
C LEU A 71 8.64 -5.89 4.94
N LEU A 72 9.85 -5.36 5.03
CA LEU A 72 10.17 -3.98 5.42
C LEU A 72 11.23 -3.43 4.46
N GLY A 73 11.32 -2.12 4.33
CA GLY A 73 12.46 -1.42 3.72
C GLY A 73 13.35 -0.73 4.76
N THR A 74 14.50 -0.25 4.33
CA THR A 74 15.26 0.79 5.07
C THR A 74 15.20 2.10 4.31
N HIS A 75 15.28 3.21 5.04
CA HIS A 75 15.53 4.53 4.48
C HIS A 75 16.69 5.19 5.24
N THR A 76 17.88 5.08 4.65
CA THR A 76 19.18 5.50 5.24
C THR A 76 19.55 6.95 4.95
N SER A 77 18.69 7.73 4.28
CA SER A 77 19.00 9.11 3.85
C SER A 77 20.29 9.26 3.03
N SER A 78 20.72 8.20 2.33
CA SER A 78 21.98 8.10 1.57
C SER A 78 23.26 7.94 2.39
N ASP A 79 23.17 7.77 3.72
CA ASP A 79 24.35 7.53 4.57
C ASP A 79 24.88 6.09 4.43
N GLU A 80 23.98 5.13 4.17
CA GLU A 80 24.29 3.71 4.05
C GLU A 80 23.52 3.06 2.88
N GLN A 81 23.93 1.86 2.47
CA GLN A 81 23.21 1.05 1.48
C GLN A 81 21.79 0.73 1.99
N ASN A 82 20.77 1.01 1.18
CA ASN A 82 19.40 0.62 1.50
C ASN A 82 19.16 -0.87 1.23
N HIS A 83 18.32 -1.47 2.06
CA HIS A 83 17.98 -2.88 2.01
C HIS A 83 16.47 -3.11 2.02
N VAL A 84 16.04 -4.15 1.32
CA VAL A 84 14.79 -4.87 1.59
C VAL A 84 15.05 -5.85 2.72
N VAL A 85 14.17 -5.88 3.70
CA VAL A 85 14.34 -6.61 4.96
C VAL A 85 13.17 -7.56 5.14
N ILE A 86 13.46 -8.83 5.44
CA ILE A 86 12.46 -9.79 5.91
C ILE A 86 12.68 -10.04 7.39
N ALA A 87 11.67 -9.73 8.21
CA ALA A 87 11.71 -9.90 9.64
C ALA A 87 10.75 -11.01 10.09
N ASN A 88 11.22 -11.88 10.97
CA ASN A 88 10.38 -12.87 11.66
C ASN A 88 9.72 -12.23 12.87
N VAL A 89 8.41 -12.39 12.99
CA VAL A 89 7.60 -11.94 14.11
C VAL A 89 7.03 -13.16 14.83
N LYS A 90 7.32 -13.27 16.13
CA LYS A 90 6.74 -14.31 16.98
C LYS A 90 5.46 -13.78 17.63
N LEU A 91 4.32 -14.28 17.17
CA LEU A 91 3.00 -13.91 17.67
C LEU A 91 2.43 -15.01 18.58
N PRO A 92 1.89 -14.68 19.76
CA PRO A 92 1.29 -15.68 20.63
C PRO A 92 0.12 -16.39 19.96
N ASN A 93 -0.05 -17.68 20.25
CA ASN A 93 -1.26 -18.40 19.85
C ASN A 93 -2.46 -17.92 20.70
N GLU A 94 -3.68 -18.15 20.21
CA GLU A 94 -4.91 -17.78 20.93
C GLU A 94 -5.03 -18.43 22.32
N ASP A 95 -4.43 -19.61 22.50
CA ASP A 95 -4.43 -20.38 23.76
C ASP A 95 -3.21 -20.09 24.66
N ALA A 96 -2.32 -19.17 24.24
CA ALA A 96 -1.14 -18.80 25.01
C ALA A 96 -1.55 -18.14 26.33
N GLN A 97 -1.13 -18.72 27.45
CA GLN A 97 -1.43 -18.16 28.77
C GLN A 97 -0.50 -16.99 29.11
N VAL A 98 -1.08 -15.89 29.57
CA VAL A 98 -0.34 -14.73 30.07
C VAL A 98 0.16 -15.04 31.48
N ASP A 99 1.48 -15.15 31.64
CA ASP A 99 2.11 -15.29 32.96
C ASP A 99 2.10 -13.95 33.69
N ALA A 100 1.05 -13.73 34.48
CA ALA A 100 0.86 -12.51 35.27
C ALA A 100 2.00 -12.21 36.27
N SER A 101 2.83 -13.21 36.60
CA SER A 101 3.98 -13.03 37.51
C SER A 101 5.14 -12.25 36.89
N ARG A 102 5.13 -12.06 35.56
CA ARG A 102 6.14 -11.27 34.84
C ARG A 102 5.74 -9.82 34.61
N TYR A 103 4.63 -9.36 35.20
CA TYR A 103 4.25 -7.95 35.13
C TYR A 103 5.31 -7.07 35.80
N ASP A 104 5.93 -6.21 35.01
CA ASP A 104 6.82 -5.15 35.47
C ASP A 104 5.96 -3.95 35.88
N SER A 105 5.78 -3.79 37.19
CA SER A 105 5.02 -2.70 37.77
C SER A 105 5.64 -1.31 37.55
N ASP A 106 6.96 -1.24 37.32
CA ASP A 106 7.67 0.03 37.11
C ASP A 106 7.52 0.50 35.66
N ARG A 107 7.40 -0.44 34.71
CA ARG A 107 7.16 -0.14 33.28
C ARG A 107 5.70 -0.18 32.88
N GLY A 108 4.83 -0.75 33.72
CA GLY A 108 3.42 -1.00 33.40
C GLY A 108 3.24 -2.05 32.32
N GLU A 109 4.24 -2.91 32.12
CA GLU A 109 4.33 -3.87 31.02
C GLU A 109 4.17 -5.30 31.57
N TYR A 110 3.35 -6.13 30.92
CA TYR A 110 3.49 -7.59 31.11
C TYR A 110 4.80 -8.02 30.45
N GLY A 111 5.76 -8.48 31.23
CA GLY A 111 7.06 -8.92 30.75
C GLY A 111 6.96 -10.15 29.87
N GLY A 112 6.67 -9.96 28.58
CA GLY A 112 6.64 -10.99 27.55
C GLY A 112 5.59 -12.07 27.78
N PHE A 113 4.71 -12.27 26.80
CA PHE A 113 3.89 -13.48 26.67
C PHE A 113 4.76 -14.74 26.88
N GLY A 114 4.17 -15.80 27.44
CA GLY A 114 4.82 -17.04 27.90
C GLY A 114 6.13 -17.39 27.19
N SER A 115 7.24 -17.48 27.93
CA SER A 115 8.61 -17.82 27.46
C SER A 115 9.18 -17.05 26.25
N VAL A 116 8.41 -16.26 25.51
CA VAL A 116 8.76 -15.62 24.25
C VAL A 116 8.27 -14.19 24.31
N ALA A 117 9.16 -13.31 24.78
CA ALA A 117 9.03 -11.90 24.49
C ALA A 117 8.81 -11.78 22.97
N GLY A 118 7.69 -11.17 22.57
CA GLY A 118 7.34 -10.95 21.16
C GLY A 118 8.57 -10.40 20.44
N LYS A 119 9.18 -11.26 19.62
CA LYS A 119 10.50 -11.02 19.07
C LYS A 119 10.35 -10.73 17.60
N ILE A 120 10.77 -9.53 17.20
CA ILE A 120 11.00 -9.19 15.81
C ILE A 120 12.50 -9.41 15.56
N GLU A 121 12.83 -10.32 14.66
CA GLU A 121 14.21 -10.65 14.30
C GLU A 121 14.39 -10.49 12.79
N ILE A 122 15.36 -9.67 12.38
CA ILE A 122 15.72 -9.55 10.96
C ILE A 122 16.37 -10.86 10.51
N GLU A 123 15.77 -11.52 9.53
CA GLU A 123 16.25 -12.78 8.96
C GLU A 123 17.06 -12.55 7.69
N VAL A 124 16.55 -11.70 6.80
CA VAL A 124 17.14 -11.44 5.49
C VAL A 124 17.31 -9.94 5.29
N LYS A 125 18.49 -9.53 4.81
CA LYS A 125 18.76 -8.19 4.28
C LYS A 125 19.21 -8.34 2.83
N ILE A 126 18.57 -7.61 1.93
CA ILE A 126 18.76 -7.70 0.49
C ILE A 126 19.08 -6.29 -0.04
N ASN A 127 20.18 -6.11 -0.75
CA ASN A 127 20.55 -4.79 -1.29
C ASN A 127 19.50 -4.29 -2.29
N HIS A 128 19.25 -2.98 -2.34
CA HIS A 128 18.40 -2.36 -3.35
C HIS A 128 19.22 -1.42 -4.23
N GLU A 129 19.67 -1.89 -5.40
CA GLU A 129 20.68 -1.20 -6.25
C GLU A 129 20.10 -0.41 -7.44
N GLY A 130 18.78 -0.29 -7.56
CA GLY A 130 18.09 0.33 -8.72
C GLY A 130 16.65 0.75 -8.39
N GLU A 131 15.86 1.11 -9.40
CA GLU A 131 14.46 1.55 -9.21
C GLU A 131 13.52 0.38 -8.89
N VAL A 132 13.41 -0.58 -9.81
CA VAL A 132 12.57 -1.77 -9.63
C VAL A 132 13.46 -3.01 -9.66
N ASN A 133 13.48 -3.73 -8.54
CA ASN A 133 14.28 -4.94 -8.37
C ASN A 133 13.39 -6.17 -8.15
N SER A 134 13.75 -7.29 -8.78
CA SER A 134 13.12 -8.59 -8.53
C SER A 134 14.10 -9.54 -7.86
N TRP A 135 13.61 -10.31 -6.89
CA TRP A 135 14.41 -11.21 -6.06
C TRP A 135 13.69 -12.54 -5.86
N ASP A 136 14.39 -13.65 -6.09
CA ASP A 136 13.92 -14.99 -5.74
C ASP A 136 14.51 -15.45 -4.40
N VAL A 137 13.69 -15.42 -3.36
CA VAL A 137 14.07 -15.83 -1.99
C VAL A 137 14.32 -17.33 -1.84
N ARG A 138 14.04 -18.14 -2.87
CA ARG A 138 14.32 -19.59 -2.87
C ARG A 138 15.77 -19.89 -3.26
N VAL A 139 16.47 -18.92 -3.85
CA VAL A 139 17.85 -19.07 -4.31
C VAL A 139 18.81 -18.73 -3.17
N SER A 140 19.83 -19.57 -2.96
CA SER A 140 20.76 -19.43 -1.82
C SER A 140 21.64 -18.18 -1.86
N ASN A 141 21.73 -17.50 -3.01
CA ASN A 141 22.49 -16.27 -3.18
C ASN A 141 21.54 -15.08 -3.36
N THR A 142 21.11 -14.48 -2.26
CA THR A 142 20.29 -13.26 -2.23
C THR A 142 21.14 -11.98 -2.19
N SER A 143 22.39 -12.01 -2.66
CA SER A 143 23.24 -10.82 -2.70
C SER A 143 23.03 -9.93 -3.92
N LYS A 144 22.43 -10.44 -5.00
CA LYS A 144 22.15 -9.69 -6.23
C LYS A 144 20.73 -9.92 -6.76
N ALA A 145 20.10 -8.85 -7.24
CA ALA A 145 18.77 -8.91 -7.81
C ALA A 145 18.76 -9.82 -9.04
N THR A 146 17.68 -10.57 -9.23
CA THR A 146 17.46 -11.35 -10.44
C THR A 146 17.23 -10.43 -11.64
N HIS A 147 16.48 -9.34 -11.42
CA HIS A 147 16.26 -8.28 -12.40
C HIS A 147 16.40 -6.91 -11.74
N VAL A 148 16.98 -5.97 -12.47
CA VAL A 148 17.00 -4.54 -12.17
C VAL A 148 16.44 -3.85 -13.41
N VAL A 149 15.38 -3.06 -13.24
CA VAL A 149 14.62 -2.45 -14.34
C VAL A 149 14.54 -0.95 -14.09
N GLU A 150 14.93 -0.17 -15.09
CA GLU A 150 14.59 1.26 -15.20
C GLU A 150 13.16 1.33 -15.72
N ALA A 151 12.22 1.46 -14.80
CA ALA A 151 10.81 1.34 -15.12
C ALA A 151 10.22 2.69 -15.56
N HIS A 152 10.75 3.79 -15.04
CA HIS A 152 10.18 5.12 -15.20
C HIS A 152 11.29 6.16 -15.41
N THR A 153 10.89 7.39 -15.73
CA THR A 153 11.85 8.51 -15.89
C THR A 153 12.04 9.33 -14.62
N ALA A 154 11.31 8.98 -13.56
CA ALA A 154 11.38 9.54 -12.22
C ALA A 154 11.06 8.43 -11.19
N GLU A 155 11.04 8.79 -9.91
CA GLU A 155 10.90 7.85 -8.80
C GLU A 155 9.64 6.97 -8.94
N VAL A 156 9.80 5.68 -8.66
CA VAL A 156 8.68 4.73 -8.59
C VAL A 156 8.15 4.73 -7.17
N ASN A 157 6.91 5.18 -6.99
CA ASN A 157 6.29 5.34 -5.69
C ASN A 157 5.47 4.11 -5.27
N CYS A 158 4.95 3.36 -6.24
CA CYS A 158 4.07 2.22 -5.96
C CYS A 158 4.21 1.11 -7.00
N LEU A 159 3.89 -0.12 -6.57
CA LEU A 159 3.85 -1.32 -7.40
C LEU A 159 2.71 -2.22 -6.93
N ALA A 160 1.97 -2.82 -7.86
CA ALA A 160 0.94 -3.79 -7.55
C ALA A 160 0.95 -4.98 -8.51
N PHE A 161 0.98 -6.20 -7.94
CA PHE A 161 0.80 -7.44 -8.69
C PHE A 161 -0.67 -7.66 -9.01
N ASN A 162 -0.95 -8.13 -10.22
CA ASN A 162 -2.30 -8.53 -10.60
C ASN A 162 -2.69 -9.81 -9.83
N PRO A 163 -3.84 -9.84 -9.12
CA PRO A 163 -4.23 -10.99 -8.32
C PRO A 163 -4.73 -12.19 -9.15
N TYR A 164 -5.05 -11.98 -10.43
CA TYR A 164 -5.54 -12.99 -11.37
C TYR A 164 -4.46 -13.57 -12.28
N SER A 165 -3.33 -12.85 -12.44
CA SER A 165 -2.22 -13.28 -13.29
C SER A 165 -0.87 -13.12 -12.59
N GLU A 166 -0.17 -14.24 -12.39
CA GLU A 166 1.16 -14.28 -11.76
C GLU A 166 2.25 -13.54 -12.55
N TYR A 167 1.97 -13.18 -13.81
CA TYR A 167 2.95 -12.54 -14.69
C TYR A 167 2.75 -11.03 -14.82
N ILE A 168 1.62 -10.49 -14.37
CA ILE A 168 1.28 -9.08 -14.62
C ILE A 168 1.49 -8.26 -13.36
N LEU A 169 2.13 -7.10 -13.53
CA LEU A 169 2.22 -6.07 -12.49
C LEU A 169 2.09 -4.68 -13.10
N ALA A 170 1.72 -3.73 -12.26
CA ALA A 170 1.70 -2.31 -12.58
C ALA A 170 2.63 -1.54 -11.65
N THR A 171 3.26 -0.48 -12.17
CA THR A 171 4.09 0.47 -11.40
C THR A 171 3.58 1.88 -11.62
N GLY A 172 3.54 2.70 -10.57
CA GLY A 172 3.18 4.12 -10.66
C GLY A 172 4.33 5.01 -10.19
N SER A 173 4.51 6.16 -10.85
CA SER A 173 5.69 7.00 -10.70
C SER A 173 5.40 8.49 -10.57
N ALA A 174 6.39 9.22 -10.04
CA ALA A 174 6.49 10.67 -10.11
C ALA A 174 6.54 11.20 -11.57
N ASP A 175 6.83 10.36 -12.57
CA ASP A 175 6.74 10.72 -13.98
C ASP A 175 5.32 10.81 -14.53
N LYS A 176 4.32 10.65 -13.65
CA LYS A 176 2.88 10.83 -13.92
C LYS A 176 2.26 9.71 -14.74
N THR A 177 2.98 8.61 -14.95
CA THR A 177 2.48 7.45 -15.70
C THR A 177 2.32 6.22 -14.81
N VAL A 178 1.37 5.36 -15.17
CA VAL A 178 1.33 3.98 -14.68
C VAL A 178 1.86 3.08 -15.80
N ALA A 179 2.84 2.24 -15.53
CA ALA A 179 3.36 1.29 -16.50
C ALA A 179 2.88 -0.13 -16.20
N LEU A 180 2.46 -0.84 -17.25
CA LEU A 180 2.06 -2.25 -17.20
C LEU A 180 3.22 -3.14 -17.64
N TRP A 181 3.46 -4.25 -16.93
CA TRP A 181 4.61 -5.11 -17.16
C TRP A 181 4.24 -6.60 -17.21
N ASP A 182 5.02 -7.36 -17.99
CA ASP A 182 5.07 -8.81 -17.96
C ASP A 182 6.36 -9.28 -17.29
N MET A 183 6.25 -9.97 -16.16
CA MET A 183 7.36 -10.54 -15.40
C MET A 183 8.20 -11.54 -16.19
N ARG A 184 7.65 -12.14 -17.25
CA ARG A 184 8.40 -13.04 -18.15
C ARG A 184 9.37 -12.27 -19.05
N ASN A 185 9.12 -10.97 -19.28
CA ASN A 185 9.97 -10.09 -20.07
C ASN A 185 9.92 -8.64 -19.58
N LEU A 186 10.67 -8.35 -18.51
CA LEU A 186 10.77 -7.01 -17.93
C LEU A 186 11.63 -6.01 -18.73
N LYS A 187 12.02 -6.33 -19.96
CA LYS A 187 12.84 -5.43 -20.80
C LYS A 187 12.02 -4.31 -21.44
N MET A 188 10.71 -4.49 -21.54
CA MET A 188 9.81 -3.54 -22.19
C MET A 188 8.47 -3.50 -21.48
N LYS A 189 7.88 -2.31 -21.39
CA LYS A 189 6.51 -2.10 -20.92
C LYS A 189 5.55 -2.79 -21.88
N LEU A 190 4.48 -3.37 -21.34
CA LEU A 190 3.32 -3.79 -22.13
C LEU A 190 2.50 -2.58 -22.57
N HIS A 191 2.30 -1.62 -21.66
CA HIS A 191 1.51 -0.42 -21.88
C HIS A 191 1.90 0.71 -20.90
N SER A 192 1.52 1.94 -21.21
CA SER A 192 1.67 3.13 -20.39
C SER A 192 0.31 3.82 -20.28
N PHE A 193 -0.22 3.96 -19.06
CA PHE A 193 -1.47 4.69 -18.81
C PHE A 193 -1.15 6.15 -18.50
N GLU A 194 -1.69 7.04 -19.34
CA GLU A 194 -1.32 8.45 -19.37
C GLU A 194 -2.58 9.32 -19.28
N SER A 195 -2.83 9.88 -18.09
CA SER A 195 -3.94 10.83 -17.85
C SER A 195 -3.69 11.68 -16.62
N HIS A 196 -2.98 11.13 -15.62
CA HIS A 196 -2.55 11.88 -14.46
C HIS A 196 -1.70 13.10 -14.85
N LYS A 197 -1.93 14.21 -14.14
CA LYS A 197 -1.24 15.50 -14.40
C LYS A 197 -0.08 15.75 -13.46
N ASP A 198 0.05 14.90 -12.45
CA ASP A 198 1.04 14.99 -11.38
C ASP A 198 1.44 13.59 -10.87
N GLU A 199 2.35 13.55 -9.91
CA GLU A 199 2.93 12.33 -9.36
C GLU A 199 1.87 11.31 -8.90
N ILE A 200 2.09 10.04 -9.21
CA ILE A 200 1.25 8.93 -8.75
C ILE A 200 1.83 8.37 -7.46
N PHE A 201 0.98 8.16 -6.45
CA PHE A 201 1.38 7.58 -5.16
C PHE A 201 0.87 6.17 -4.93
N GLN A 202 -0.23 5.78 -5.58
CA GLN A 202 -0.82 4.47 -5.36
C GLN A 202 -1.35 3.88 -6.66
N VAL A 203 -1.20 2.56 -6.78
CA VAL A 203 -1.81 1.74 -7.82
C VAL A 203 -2.34 0.46 -7.19
N GLN A 204 -3.58 0.08 -7.49
CA GLN A 204 -4.20 -1.16 -6.99
C GLN A 204 -5.11 -1.81 -8.02
N TRP A 205 -4.95 -3.11 -8.19
CA TRP A 205 -5.85 -3.94 -8.99
C TRP A 205 -7.19 -4.11 -8.28
N SER A 206 -8.27 -4.18 -9.06
CA SER A 206 -9.56 -4.58 -8.54
C SER A 206 -9.49 -6.01 -7.99
N PRO A 207 -10.02 -6.29 -6.79
CA PRO A 207 -10.13 -7.64 -6.27
C PRO A 207 -11.28 -8.42 -6.90
N HIS A 208 -12.08 -7.81 -7.81
CA HIS A 208 -13.27 -8.43 -8.42
C HIS A 208 -13.17 -8.61 -9.94
N ASN A 209 -12.36 -7.81 -10.62
CA ASN A 209 -12.26 -7.81 -12.08
C ASN A 209 -10.79 -7.87 -12.52
N GLU A 210 -10.45 -8.82 -13.41
CA GLU A 210 -9.05 -9.10 -13.79
C GLU A 210 -8.39 -8.00 -14.62
N THR A 211 -9.18 -7.22 -15.36
CA THR A 211 -8.72 -6.15 -16.26
C THR A 211 -8.75 -4.77 -15.61
N ILE A 212 -9.30 -4.64 -14.39
CA ILE A 212 -9.51 -3.32 -13.77
C ILE A 212 -8.37 -2.96 -12.85
N LEU A 213 -7.83 -1.76 -13.07
CA LEU A 213 -6.76 -1.15 -12.30
C LEU A 213 -7.21 0.24 -11.84
N ALA A 214 -6.78 0.70 -10.67
CA ALA A 214 -6.93 2.09 -10.27
C ALA A 214 -5.58 2.70 -9.90
N SER A 215 -5.47 4.01 -10.07
CA SER A 215 -4.32 4.80 -9.66
C SER A 215 -4.75 6.15 -9.08
N SER A 216 -3.97 6.69 -8.15
CA SER A 216 -4.21 8.02 -7.59
C SER A 216 -2.92 8.79 -7.36
N GLY A 217 -3.02 10.11 -7.36
CA GLY A 217 -1.85 10.98 -7.25
C GLY A 217 -2.08 12.36 -6.67
N THR A 218 -1.06 13.21 -6.82
CA THR A 218 -1.02 14.60 -6.36
C THR A 218 -2.01 15.51 -7.10
N ASP A 219 -2.43 15.11 -8.31
CA ASP A 219 -3.42 15.83 -9.13
C ASP A 219 -4.85 15.78 -8.57
N ARG A 220 -5.03 15.09 -7.43
CA ARG A 220 -6.29 14.95 -6.67
C ARG A 220 -7.32 14.09 -7.40
N LYS A 221 -6.87 13.30 -8.38
CA LYS A 221 -7.70 12.39 -9.15
C LYS A 221 -7.37 10.96 -8.77
N LEU A 222 -8.42 10.13 -8.82
CA LEU A 222 -8.28 8.69 -8.85
C LEU A 222 -8.85 8.21 -10.18
N ASN A 223 -8.00 7.60 -10.99
CA ASN A 223 -8.35 7.08 -12.30
C ASN A 223 -8.61 5.59 -12.17
N VAL A 224 -9.68 5.11 -12.81
CA VAL A 224 -9.96 3.69 -12.99
C VAL A 224 -9.74 3.36 -14.46
N TRP A 225 -8.99 2.30 -14.70
CA TRP A 225 -8.54 1.84 -16.00
C TRP A 225 -9.10 0.46 -16.30
N ASP A 226 -9.42 0.22 -17.56
CA ASP A 226 -9.82 -1.09 -18.06
C ASP A 226 -8.88 -1.58 -19.16
N LEU A 227 -8.10 -2.61 -18.84
CA LEU A 227 -7.14 -3.20 -19.76
C LEU A 227 -7.78 -3.79 -21.02
N SER A 228 -9.05 -4.23 -20.99
CA SER A 228 -9.68 -4.77 -22.20
C SER A 228 -9.93 -3.71 -23.27
N LYS A 229 -9.98 -2.43 -22.90
CA LYS A 229 -10.21 -1.33 -23.82
C LYS A 229 -8.92 -0.76 -24.44
N ILE A 230 -7.75 -1.30 -24.08
CA ILE A 230 -6.47 -0.86 -24.65
C ILE A 230 -6.47 -1.10 -26.16
N GLY A 231 -6.29 -0.02 -26.92
CA GLY A 231 -6.22 -0.05 -28.37
C GLY A 231 -7.58 -0.11 -29.08
N GLU A 232 -8.69 0.07 -28.35
CA GLU A 232 -10.00 0.29 -28.97
C GLU A 232 -10.01 1.60 -29.78
N GLU A 233 -10.76 1.61 -30.88
CA GLU A 233 -10.96 2.83 -31.68
C GLU A 233 -11.96 3.75 -30.97
N GLN A 234 -11.64 5.04 -30.88
CA GLN A 234 -12.52 6.06 -30.32
C GLN A 234 -12.87 7.11 -31.37
N SER A 235 -14.00 7.79 -31.16
CA SER A 235 -14.32 8.98 -31.93
C SER A 235 -13.33 10.12 -31.59
N GLN A 236 -13.26 11.12 -32.47
CA GLN A 236 -12.41 12.28 -32.23
C GLN A 236 -12.83 13.05 -30.97
N GLU A 237 -14.13 13.09 -30.67
CA GLU A 237 -14.68 13.74 -29.48
C GLU A 237 -14.27 13.00 -28.21
N ASP A 238 -14.45 11.67 -28.18
CA ASP A 238 -14.10 10.86 -26.99
C ASP A 238 -12.59 10.88 -26.70
N SER A 239 -11.76 10.94 -27.74
CA SER A 239 -10.30 11.00 -27.58
C SER A 239 -9.81 12.28 -26.89
N GLU A 240 -10.63 13.34 -26.84
CA GLU A 240 -10.31 14.56 -26.09
C GLU A 240 -10.48 14.39 -24.57
N ASP A 241 -11.34 13.46 -24.14
CA ASP A 241 -11.62 13.17 -22.73
C ASP A 241 -10.60 12.21 -22.10
N GLY A 242 -9.97 11.37 -22.93
CA GLY A 242 -8.91 10.46 -22.50
C GLY A 242 -8.73 9.26 -23.43
N PRO A 243 -7.73 8.42 -23.15
CA PRO A 243 -7.52 7.17 -23.89
C PRO A 243 -8.68 6.17 -23.61
N PRO A 244 -8.91 5.18 -24.48
CA PRO A 244 -10.08 4.28 -24.37
C PRO A 244 -10.08 3.44 -23.08
N GLU A 245 -8.90 3.11 -22.58
CA GLU A 245 -8.75 2.38 -21.32
C GLU A 245 -9.03 3.22 -20.08
N LEU A 246 -9.22 4.55 -20.18
CA LEU A 246 -9.59 5.38 -19.04
C LEU A 246 -11.11 5.31 -18.79
N LEU A 247 -11.51 4.34 -17.97
CA LEU A 247 -12.91 4.05 -17.68
C LEU A 247 -13.59 5.14 -16.85
N PHE A 248 -12.91 5.68 -15.83
CA PHE A 248 -13.50 6.66 -14.92
C PHE A 248 -12.46 7.53 -14.23
N ILE A 249 -12.84 8.77 -13.89
CA ILE A 249 -12.03 9.69 -13.08
C ILE A 249 -12.86 10.18 -11.88
N HIS A 250 -12.45 9.79 -10.68
CA HIS A 250 -12.97 10.38 -9.45
C HIS A 250 -12.22 11.67 -9.12
N GLY A 251 -12.94 12.78 -9.00
CA GLY A 251 -12.40 14.11 -8.77
C GLY A 251 -12.92 14.81 -7.51
N GLY A 252 -13.36 14.04 -6.51
CA GLY A 252 -14.07 14.56 -5.33
C GLY A 252 -13.20 15.18 -4.24
N HIS A 253 -11.89 14.93 -4.22
CA HIS A 253 -10.98 15.49 -3.21
C HIS A 253 -10.49 16.89 -3.58
N THR A 254 -10.20 17.70 -2.57
CA THR A 254 -9.73 19.08 -2.73
C THR A 254 -8.22 19.23 -2.57
N ALA A 255 -7.56 18.23 -1.97
CA ALA A 255 -6.11 18.10 -1.87
C ALA A 255 -5.63 16.74 -2.42
N LYS A 256 -4.33 16.48 -2.37
CA LYS A 256 -3.72 15.26 -2.94
C LYS A 256 -4.30 14.01 -2.30
N ILE A 257 -4.47 12.95 -3.07
CA ILE A 257 -4.94 11.66 -2.56
C ILE A 257 -3.73 10.93 -2.02
N SER A 258 -3.74 10.61 -0.72
CA SER A 258 -2.62 9.97 -0.03
C SER A 258 -2.68 8.45 -0.16
N ASP A 259 -3.88 7.87 -0.18
CA ASP A 259 -4.09 6.44 -0.39
C ASP A 259 -5.54 6.15 -0.83
N PHE A 260 -5.76 4.96 -1.38
CA PHE A 260 -7.09 4.43 -1.66
C PHE A 260 -7.11 2.90 -1.53
N SER A 261 -8.31 2.34 -1.37
CA SER A 261 -8.47 0.89 -1.37
C SER A 261 -9.79 0.46 -1.99
N TRP A 262 -9.73 -0.59 -2.80
CA TRP A 262 -10.92 -1.30 -3.26
C TRP A 262 -11.58 -2.04 -2.11
N ASN A 263 -12.91 -2.05 -2.07
CA ASN A 263 -13.63 -2.89 -1.13
C ASN A 263 -13.54 -4.37 -1.57
N PRO A 264 -12.99 -5.28 -0.76
CA PRO A 264 -12.85 -6.69 -1.13
C PRO A 264 -14.19 -7.44 -1.15
N ASN A 265 -15.27 -6.88 -0.57
CA ASN A 265 -16.57 -7.53 -0.45
C ASN A 265 -17.65 -6.93 -1.36
N GLN A 266 -17.45 -5.71 -1.87
CA GLN A 266 -18.42 -5.02 -2.72
C GLN A 266 -17.74 -4.55 -4.00
N PRO A 267 -18.10 -5.10 -5.18
CA PRO A 267 -17.57 -4.66 -6.46
C PRO A 267 -17.75 -3.16 -6.66
N TRP A 268 -16.75 -2.53 -7.30
CA TRP A 268 -16.77 -1.12 -7.69
C TRP A 268 -16.86 -0.08 -6.56
N VAL A 269 -16.83 -0.51 -5.30
CA VAL A 269 -16.76 0.38 -4.14
C VAL A 269 -15.30 0.63 -3.79
N VAL A 270 -14.95 1.91 -3.65
CA VAL A 270 -13.60 2.38 -3.32
C VAL A 270 -13.69 3.32 -2.13
N CYS A 271 -12.70 3.26 -1.24
CA CYS A 271 -12.42 4.33 -0.30
C CYS A 271 -11.15 5.07 -0.70
N SER A 272 -11.13 6.39 -0.52
CA SER A 272 -9.95 7.24 -0.76
C SER A 272 -9.77 8.21 0.39
N VAL A 273 -8.51 8.50 0.73
CA VAL A 273 -8.12 9.46 1.77
C VAL A 273 -7.20 10.52 1.20
N SER A 274 -7.32 11.74 1.72
CA SER A 274 -6.58 12.88 1.19
C SER A 274 -6.09 13.80 2.30
N GLU A 275 -5.10 14.64 1.97
CA GLU A 275 -4.61 15.72 2.84
C GLU A 275 -5.64 16.82 3.12
N ASP A 276 -6.83 16.76 2.53
CA ASP A 276 -7.97 17.59 2.93
C ASP A 276 -8.64 17.08 4.22
N ASN A 277 -8.09 16.04 4.84
CA ASN A 277 -8.58 15.37 6.05
C ASN A 277 -9.93 14.68 5.84
N ILE A 278 -10.26 14.30 4.61
CA ILE A 278 -11.51 13.61 4.27
C ILE A 278 -11.21 12.17 3.82
N LEU A 279 -12.02 11.25 4.35
CA LEU A 279 -12.20 9.92 3.78
C LEU A 279 -13.49 9.94 2.95
N GLN A 280 -13.40 9.53 1.69
CA GLN A 280 -14.56 9.34 0.81
C GLN A 280 -14.78 7.86 0.58
N VAL A 281 -16.04 7.42 0.61
CA VAL A 281 -16.46 6.09 0.14
C VAL A 281 -17.41 6.32 -1.01
N TRP A 282 -17.11 5.74 -2.17
CA TRP A 282 -17.84 6.00 -3.40
C TRP A 282 -17.91 4.74 -4.26
N GLN A 283 -18.87 4.74 -5.18
CA GLN A 283 -19.10 3.66 -6.13
C GLN A 283 -19.36 4.29 -7.50
N MET A 284 -18.76 3.74 -8.55
CA MET A 284 -19.08 4.17 -9.92
C MET A 284 -20.54 3.82 -10.24
N ALA A 285 -21.18 4.69 -11.03
CA ALA A 285 -22.51 4.40 -11.55
C ALA A 285 -22.45 3.20 -12.50
N GLU A 286 -23.50 2.38 -12.47
CA GLU A 286 -23.56 1.09 -13.18
C GLU A 286 -23.39 1.22 -14.70
N ASN A 287 -23.92 2.31 -15.27
CA ASN A 287 -23.82 2.62 -16.69
C ASN A 287 -22.40 2.98 -17.17
N ILE A 288 -21.43 3.13 -16.26
CA ILE A 288 -20.03 3.38 -16.63
C ILE A 288 -19.32 2.08 -17.01
N TYR A 289 -19.64 0.97 -16.33
CA TYR A 289 -18.92 -0.31 -16.48
C TYR A 289 -19.76 -1.44 -17.06
N ASN A 290 -21.08 -1.26 -17.21
CA ASN A 290 -21.91 -2.18 -17.97
C ASN A 290 -22.02 -1.70 -19.41
N ASP A 291 -21.46 -2.47 -20.35
CA ASP A 291 -21.61 -2.28 -21.80
C ASP A 291 -23.02 -2.67 -22.31
N GLU A 292 -24.04 -2.72 -21.45
CA GLU A 292 -25.42 -2.94 -21.91
C GLU A 292 -25.84 -1.73 -22.75
N ASP A 293 -25.99 -1.98 -24.05
CA ASP A 293 -26.41 -1.02 -25.05
C ASP A 293 -27.66 -0.29 -24.52
N PRO A 294 -27.66 1.04 -24.32
CA PRO A 294 -28.82 1.76 -23.79
C PRO A 294 -30.06 1.63 -24.70
N ASP A 295 -29.88 1.11 -25.92
CA ASP A 295 -30.93 0.78 -26.88
C ASP A 295 -31.46 -0.67 -26.80
N THR A 296 -30.98 -1.51 -25.87
CA THR A 296 -31.54 -2.85 -25.67
C THR A 296 -32.97 -2.72 -25.12
N PRO A 297 -34.03 -3.03 -25.88
CA PRO A 297 -35.39 -2.81 -25.42
C PRO A 297 -35.65 -3.70 -24.21
N ALA A 298 -36.23 -3.14 -23.14
CA ALA A 298 -36.55 -3.85 -21.89
C ALA A 298 -37.33 -5.18 -22.09
N GLN A 299 -37.94 -5.37 -23.25
CA GLN A 299 -38.64 -6.60 -23.64
C GLN A 299 -37.70 -7.81 -23.91
N GLU A 300 -36.42 -7.59 -24.22
CA GLU A 300 -35.46 -8.69 -24.42
C GLU A 300 -34.85 -9.18 -23.09
N LEU A 301 -34.66 -8.28 -22.12
CA LEU A 301 -34.19 -8.60 -20.77
C LEU A 301 -35.20 -9.47 -19.98
N GLU A 302 -36.51 -9.22 -20.14
CA GLU A 302 -37.55 -10.07 -19.53
C GLU A 302 -37.56 -11.50 -20.12
N GLN A 303 -37.27 -11.67 -21.41
CA GLN A 303 -37.25 -12.99 -22.05
C GLN A 303 -36.07 -13.87 -21.61
N MET A 304 -34.93 -13.25 -21.29
CA MET A 304 -33.76 -13.97 -20.76
C MET A 304 -33.96 -14.42 -19.31
N SER A 305 -34.70 -13.66 -18.51
CA SER A 305 -35.02 -14.00 -17.11
C SER A 305 -36.00 -15.18 -16.95
N HIS A 306 -36.65 -15.60 -18.04
CA HIS A 306 -37.63 -16.69 -18.04
C HIS A 306 -37.10 -18.00 -18.66
N GLN A 307 -35.80 -18.04 -19.04
CA GLN A 307 -35.15 -19.25 -19.56
C GLN A 307 -34.07 -19.83 -18.65
N GLN A 308 -33.95 -19.40 -17.38
CA GLN A 308 -33.18 -20.08 -16.35
C GLN A 308 -34.07 -20.70 -15.28
#